data_AF-A0A2P5FX46-F1
#
_entry.id   AF-A0A2P5FX46-F1
#
_cell.length_a   1.000
_cell.length_b   1.000
_cell.length_c   1.000
_cell.angle_alpha   90.00
_cell.angle_beta   90.00
_cell.angle_gamma   90.00
#
_symmetry.space_group_name_H-M   'P 1'
#
loop_
_entity.id
_entity.type
_entity.pdbx_description
1 polymer ?
#
loop_
_entity_poly.entity_id
_entity_poly.type
_entity_poly.pdbx_seq_one_letter_code
_entity_poly.pdbx_strand_id
1 'polypeptide(L)'
;MLQLRVQLQTTKKGSMTIFEYFAKMESFVDALALGGYNVENDELIMCILTGLPSNYDATVTAILSLVAEEAFIEAEVKEAELVVLLVDAGT
;
A
#
# COMPACT_ATOMS: atom_id res chain seq x y z
N MET A 1 13.74 -15.47 5.79
CA MET A 1 13.11 -14.13 5.73
C MET A 1 13.46 -13.37 4.46
N LEU A 2 14.75 -13.17 4.11
CA LEU A 2 15.14 -12.51 2.86
C LEU A 2 14.49 -13.12 1.60
N GLN A 3 14.46 -14.46 1.51
CA GLN A 3 13.82 -15.16 0.39
C GLN A 3 12.33 -14.83 0.23
N LEU A 4 11.58 -14.72 1.34
CA LEU A 4 10.16 -14.38 1.30
C LEU A 4 9.94 -12.92 0.85
N ARG A 5 10.82 -11.99 1.28
CA ARG A 5 10.81 -10.61 0.78
C ARG A 5 11.06 -10.55 -0.73
N VAL A 6 12.04 -11.31 -1.22
CA VAL A 6 12.30 -11.40 -2.67
C VAL A 6 11.09 -11.99 -3.40
N GLN A 7 10.48 -13.04 -2.87
CA GLN A 7 9.28 -13.64 -3.46
C GLN A 7 8.10 -12.65 -3.50
N LEU A 8 7.88 -11.91 -2.42
CA LEU A 8 6.85 -10.87 -2.34
C LEU A 8 7.05 -9.79 -3.41
N GLN A 9 8.29 -9.31 -3.61
CA GLN A 9 8.57 -8.23 -4.55
C GLN A 9 8.61 -8.66 -6.02
N THR A 10 8.93 -9.93 -6.31
CA THR A 10 9.17 -10.40 -7.69
C THR A 10 8.04 -11.23 -8.27
N THR A 11 7.10 -11.69 -7.44
CA THR A 11 5.98 -12.51 -7.93
C THR A 11 5.10 -11.70 -8.87
N LYS A 12 4.83 -12.27 -10.04
CA LYS A 12 3.87 -11.76 -11.01
C LYS A 12 2.61 -12.61 -10.98
N LYS A 13 1.45 -12.02 -11.28
CA LYS A 13 0.19 -12.75 -11.45
C LYS A 13 0.33 -13.89 -12.47
N GLY A 14 1.00 -13.62 -13.60
CA GLY A 14 1.16 -14.59 -14.68
C GLY A 14 -0.19 -15.16 -15.14
N SER A 15 -0.26 -16.48 -15.22
CA SER A 15 -1.47 -17.23 -15.58
C SER A 15 -2.46 -17.47 -14.43
N MET A 16 -2.11 -17.10 -13.19
CA MET A 16 -3.02 -17.25 -12.04
C MET A 16 -4.24 -16.35 -12.23
N THR A 17 -5.38 -16.77 -11.66
CA THR A 17 -6.49 -15.85 -11.44
C THR A 17 -6.06 -14.73 -10.48
N ILE A 18 -6.81 -13.61 -10.49
CA ILE A 18 -6.49 -12.50 -9.57
C ILE A 18 -6.60 -12.92 -8.11
N PHE A 19 -7.55 -13.80 -7.79
CA PHE A 19 -7.75 -14.33 -6.44
C PHE A 19 -6.59 -15.22 -6.00
N GLU A 20 -6.15 -16.17 -6.85
CA GLU A 20 -5.01 -17.03 -6.55
C GLU A 20 -3.71 -16.21 -6.36
N TYR A 21 -3.52 -15.18 -7.19
CA TYR A 21 -2.38 -14.28 -7.05
C TYR A 21 -2.42 -13.53 -5.70
N PHE A 22 -3.57 -12.96 -5.35
CA PHE A 22 -3.73 -12.24 -4.08
C PHE A 22 -3.50 -13.14 -2.86
N ALA A 23 -4.13 -14.31 -2.82
CA ALA A 23 -3.94 -15.29 -1.75
C ALA A 23 -2.47 -15.74 -1.62
N LYS A 24 -1.76 -15.84 -2.74
CA LYS A 24 -0.32 -16.15 -2.74
C LYS A 24 0.51 -15.03 -2.12
N MET A 25 0.20 -13.77 -2.43
CA MET A 25 0.88 -12.61 -1.85
C MET A 25 0.63 -12.51 -0.33
N GLU A 26 -0.60 -12.75 0.12
CA GLU A 26 -0.94 -12.84 1.56
C GLU A 26 -0.13 -13.95 2.25
N SER A 27 0.00 -15.12 1.64
CA SER A 27 0.78 -16.22 2.24
C SER A 27 2.25 -15.86 2.50
N PHE A 28 2.85 -14.97 1.70
CA PHE A 28 4.20 -14.48 1.95
C PHE A 28 4.24 -13.51 3.14
N VAL A 29 3.23 -12.63 3.25
CA VAL A 29 3.11 -11.68 4.37
C VAL A 29 2.87 -12.41 5.67
N ASP A 30 1.98 -13.40 5.69
CA ASP A 30 1.72 -14.23 6.87
C ASP A 30 2.99 -14.95 7.32
N ALA A 31 3.72 -15.56 6.38
CA ALA A 31 4.98 -16.22 6.68
C ALA A 31 6.06 -15.25 7.19
N LEU A 32 6.08 -14.01 6.70
CA LEU A 32 6.97 -12.95 7.18
C LEU A 32 6.59 -12.50 8.60
N ALA A 33 5.29 -12.31 8.85
CA ALA A 33 4.76 -11.92 10.15
C ALA A 33 5.02 -12.98 11.23
N LEU A 34 4.87 -14.27 10.90
CA LEU A 34 5.18 -15.38 11.81
C LEU A 34 6.64 -15.38 12.29
N GLY A 35 7.57 -14.83 11.51
CA GLY A 35 8.96 -14.67 11.93
C GLY A 35 9.29 -13.30 12.51
N GLY A 36 8.30 -12.42 12.73
CA GLY A 36 8.45 -11.09 13.32
C GLY A 36 8.78 -9.96 12.33
N TYR A 37 8.55 -10.16 11.03
CA TYR A 37 8.85 -9.18 9.98
C TYR A 37 7.54 -8.70 9.36
N ASN A 38 6.93 -7.68 9.95
CA ASN A 38 5.70 -7.11 9.41
C ASN A 38 5.97 -6.42 8.06
N VAL A 39 4.96 -6.45 7.21
CA VAL A 39 4.91 -5.75 5.92
C VAL A 39 3.85 -4.67 6.05
N GLU A 40 4.19 -3.44 5.73
CA GLU A 40 3.23 -2.33 5.76
C GLU A 40 2.21 -2.47 4.63
N ASN A 41 1.00 -1.98 4.83
CA ASN A 41 -0.07 -2.09 3.83
C ASN A 41 0.33 -1.44 2.50
N ASP A 42 0.97 -0.28 2.53
CA ASP A 42 1.42 0.41 1.32
C ASP A 42 2.48 -0.39 0.56
N GLU A 43 3.38 -1.06 1.29
CA GLU A 43 4.36 -1.97 0.70
C GLU A 43 3.66 -3.15 0.02
N LEU A 44 2.68 -3.77 0.70
CA LEU A 44 1.92 -4.89 0.16
C LEU A 44 1.12 -4.48 -1.08
N ILE A 45 0.41 -3.35 -1.01
CA ILE A 45 -0.36 -2.79 -2.13
C ILE A 45 0.57 -2.57 -3.32
N MET A 46 1.72 -1.92 -3.11
CA MET A 46 2.69 -1.69 -4.18
C MET A 46 3.19 -3.01 -4.79
N CYS A 47 3.57 -4.00 -3.97
CA CYS A 47 4.00 -5.32 -4.45
C CYS A 47 2.92 -6.00 -5.30
N ILE A 48 1.66 -5.94 -4.86
CA ILE A 48 0.52 -6.53 -5.58
C ILE A 48 0.34 -5.84 -6.93
N LEU A 49 0.23 -4.51 -6.95
CA LEU A 49 -0.03 -3.71 -8.16
C LEU A 49 1.09 -3.89 -9.19
N THR A 50 2.35 -3.90 -8.76
CA THR A 50 3.52 -4.06 -9.64
C THR A 50 3.59 -5.46 -10.28
N GLY A 51 2.92 -6.45 -9.69
CA GLY A 51 2.85 -7.81 -10.23
C GLY A 51 1.71 -8.07 -11.21
N LEU A 52 0.83 -7.09 -11.46
CA LEU A 52 -0.28 -7.20 -12.39
C LEU A 52 0.18 -6.99 -13.86
N PRO A 53 -0.44 -7.69 -14.83
CA PRO A 53 -0.22 -7.44 -16.25
C PRO A 53 -0.94 -6.17 -16.73
N SER A 54 -0.53 -5.66 -17.90
CA SER A 54 -0.98 -4.36 -18.43
C SER A 54 -2.48 -4.25 -18.71
N ASN A 55 -3.20 -5.37 -18.81
CA ASN A 55 -4.66 -5.33 -18.91
C ASN A 55 -5.35 -4.84 -17.61
N TYR A 56 -4.59 -4.63 -16.52
CA TYR A 56 -5.04 -4.00 -15.28
C TYR A 56 -4.60 -2.53 -15.15
N ASP A 57 -3.92 -1.94 -16.14
CA ASP A 57 -3.34 -0.59 -16.02
C ASP A 57 -4.36 0.47 -15.58
N ALA A 58 -5.59 0.42 -16.11
CA ALA A 58 -6.67 1.33 -15.71
C ALA A 58 -7.06 1.15 -14.23
N THR A 59 -7.14 -0.10 -13.75
CA THR A 59 -7.42 -0.42 -12.35
C THR A 59 -6.28 0.01 -11.43
N VAL A 60 -5.03 -0.26 -11.83
CA VAL A 60 -3.82 0.18 -11.10
C VAL A 60 -3.80 1.69 -10.97
N THR A 61 -4.06 2.41 -12.07
CA THR A 61 -4.13 3.87 -12.08
C THR A 61 -5.22 4.41 -11.16
N ALA A 62 -6.42 3.82 -11.20
CA ALA A 62 -7.52 4.21 -10.32
C ALA A 62 -7.18 4.02 -8.84
N ILE A 63 -6.58 2.87 -8.47
CA ILE A 63 -6.17 2.61 -7.09
C ILE A 63 -5.09 3.59 -6.64
N LEU A 64 -4.06 3.82 -7.46
CA LEU A 64 -2.99 4.77 -7.12
C LEU A 64 -3.52 6.19 -6.96
N SER A 65 -4.50 6.60 -7.77
CA SER A 65 -5.14 7.92 -7.64
C SER A 65 -5.89 8.07 -6.31
N LEU A 66 -6.54 7.01 -5.83
CA LEU A 66 -7.25 7.02 -4.54
C LEU A 66 -6.27 7.10 -3.37
N VAL A 67 -5.16 6.34 -3.43
CA VAL A 67 -4.11 6.38 -2.40
C VAL A 67 -3.40 7.74 -2.37
N ALA A 68 -3.24 8.39 -3.52
CA ALA A 68 -2.65 9.72 -3.60
C ALA A 68 -3.52 10.83 -2.96
N GLU A 69 -4.84 10.67 -2.96
CA GLU A 69 -5.76 11.63 -2.30
C GLU A 69 -5.69 11.56 -0.77
N GLU A 70 -5.37 10.40 -0.17
CA GLU A 70 -5.22 10.29 1.29
C GLU A 70 -4.06 11.16 1.83
N ALA A 71 -2.97 11.30 1.06
CA ALA A 71 -1.86 12.19 1.40
C ALA A 71 -2.22 13.69 1.32
N PHE A 72 -3.22 14.05 0.51
CA PHE A 72 -3.66 15.43 0.36
C PHE A 72 -4.48 15.88 1.58
N ILE A 73 -5.25 14.97 2.19
CA ILE A 73 -6.07 15.26 3.38
C ILE A 73 -5.19 15.51 4.61
N GLU A 74 -4.11 14.75 4.84
CA GLU A 74 -3.20 14.99 5.98
C GLU A 74 -2.52 16.38 5.93
N ALA A 75 -2.18 16.86 4.73
CA ALA A 75 -1.55 18.17 4.58
C ALA A 75 -2.50 19.32 4.95
N GLU A 76 -3.77 19.22 4.56
CA GLU A 76 -4.78 20.25 4.80
C GLU A 76 -5.28 20.27 6.27
N VAL A 77 -5.34 19.10 6.91
CA VAL A 77 -5.65 18.99 8.36
C VAL A 77 -4.57 19.66 9.21
N LYS A 78 -3.29 19.56 8.83
CA LYS A 78 -2.16 20.15 9.57
C LYS A 78 -2.08 21.67 9.44
N GLU A 79 -2.49 22.23 8.29
CA GLU A 79 -2.65 23.68 8.13
C GLU A 79 -3.80 24.21 9.00
N ALA A 80 -4.91 23.49 9.09
CA ALA A 80 -6.04 23.89 9.91
C ALA A 80 -5.73 23.91 11.43
N GLU A 81 -4.92 22.96 11.92
CA GLU A 81 -4.52 22.89 13.34
C GLU A 81 -3.63 24.08 13.78
N LEU A 82 -2.78 24.60 12.89
CA LEU A 82 -1.90 25.75 13.18
C LEU A 82 -2.70 27.05 13.41
N VAL A 83 -3.80 27.22 12.68
CA VAL A 83 -4.67 28.40 12.77
C VAL A 83 -5.43 28.43 14.10
N VAL A 84 -5.89 27.28 14.58
CA VAL A 84 -6.61 27.17 15.85
C VAL A 84 -5.70 27.55 17.03
N LEU A 85 -4.45 27.10 17.04
CA LEU A 85 -3.50 27.42 18.11
C LEU A 85 -3.10 28.90 18.18
N LEU A 86 -3.13 29.62 17.05
CA LEU A 86 -2.87 31.07 17.02
C LEU A 86 -4.06 31.91 17.50
N VAL A 87 -5.28 31.38 17.44
CA VAL A 87 -6.49 32.05 17.92
C VAL A 87 -6.60 31.97 19.45
N ASP A 88 -6.18 30.87 20.06
CA ASP A 88 -6.26 30.68 21.52
C ASP A 88 -5.14 31.38 22.30
N ALA A 89 -4.05 31.79 21.65
CA ALA A 89 -2.92 32.48 22.28
C ALA A 89 -3.12 34.00 22.44
N GLY A 90 -4.26 34.54 21.97
CA GLY A 90 -4.57 35.96 22.00
C GLY A 90 -5.92 36.26 22.67
N THR A 91 -6.01 36.11 23.99
CA THR A 91 -7.06 36.75 24.82
C THR A 91 -6.47 37.17 26.15
#